data_AF-F2NJN6-F1
#
_entry.id   AF-F2NJN6-F1
#
_cell.length_a   1.000
_cell.length_b   1.000
_cell.length_c   1.000
_cell.angle_alpha   90.00
_cell.angle_beta   90.00
_cell.angle_gamma   90.00
#
_symmetry.space_group_name_H-M   'P 1'
#
loop_
_entity.id
_entity.type
_entity.pdbx_description
1 polymer ?
#
loop_
_entity_poly.entity_id
_entity_poly.type
_entity_poly.pdbx_seq_one_letter_code
_entity_poly.pdbx_strand_id
1 'polypeptide(L)'
;MTVGLLESIKSVRMQQKARSPLPRSVFAQVAAIVQQYDLDRDFIQQLKKPESLDVGLQPNATPSGRLSLFPLLTWKKYQLTQEIITHSGNPYLMYVRSPREIGLSRILYHLDASISAETFDRQTVTELVVARLSARKE
;
A
#
# COMPACT_ATOMS: atom_id res chain seq x y z
N MET A 1 45.94 -11.45 2.06
CA MET A 1 44.89 -11.91 1.13
C MET A 1 43.49 -11.43 1.56
N THR A 2 43.31 -10.16 1.95
CA THR A 2 42.05 -9.64 2.54
C THR A 2 41.38 -8.56 1.70
N VAL A 3 42.12 -7.92 0.79
CA VAL A 3 41.63 -6.82 -0.06
C VAL A 3 40.61 -7.33 -1.11
N GLY A 4 40.84 -8.51 -1.68
CA GLY A 4 39.95 -9.11 -2.70
C GLY A 4 38.58 -9.54 -2.18
N LEU A 5 38.48 -9.91 -0.89
CA LEU A 5 37.21 -10.29 -0.27
C LEU A 5 36.32 -9.07 0.04
N LEU A 6 36.94 -7.94 0.40
CA LEU A 6 36.20 -6.69 0.64
C LEU A 6 35.66 -6.09 -0.67
N GLU A 7 36.43 -6.16 -1.75
CA GLU A 7 36.02 -5.75 -3.10
C GLU A 7 34.85 -6.60 -3.63
N SER A 8 34.89 -7.93 -3.43
CA SER A 8 33.81 -8.82 -3.86
C SER A 8 32.51 -8.60 -3.05
N ILE A 9 32.61 -8.36 -1.74
CA ILE A 9 31.43 -8.03 -0.92
C ILE A 9 30.81 -6.68 -1.34
N LYS A 10 31.62 -5.67 -1.65
CA LYS A 10 31.13 -4.36 -2.10
C LYS A 10 30.42 -4.43 -3.46
N SER A 11 30.99 -5.16 -4.41
CA SER A 11 30.41 -5.32 -5.75
C SER A 11 29.10 -6.11 -5.73
N VAL A 12 29.00 -7.16 -4.92
CA VAL A 12 27.74 -7.91 -4.70
C VAL A 12 26.66 -6.99 -4.09
N ARG A 13 27.01 -6.18 -3.08
CA ARG A 13 26.06 -5.23 -2.47
C ARG A 13 25.61 -4.14 -3.45
N MET A 14 26.51 -3.63 -4.29
CA MET A 14 26.16 -2.68 -5.34
C MET A 14 25.22 -3.29 -6.39
N GLN A 15 25.49 -4.53 -6.83
CA GLN A 15 24.63 -5.22 -7.80
C GLN A 15 23.25 -5.55 -7.23
N GLN A 16 23.15 -5.92 -5.95
CA GLN A 16 21.86 -6.15 -5.27
C GLN A 16 21.07 -4.84 -5.10
N LYS A 17 21.75 -3.74 -4.73
CA LYS A 17 21.13 -2.42 -4.58
C LYS A 17 20.67 -1.80 -5.91
N ALA A 18 21.32 -2.17 -7.02
CA ALA A 18 20.95 -1.72 -8.36
C ALA A 18 19.73 -2.44 -8.96
N ARG A 19 19.33 -3.60 -8.40
CA ARG A 19 18.32 -4.48 -9.02
C ARG A 19 16.94 -4.48 -8.36
N SER A 20 16.82 -3.96 -7.15
CA SER A 20 15.53 -3.92 -6.46
C SER A 20 15.17 -2.48 -6.09
N PRO A 21 14.00 -1.95 -6.52
CA PRO A 21 13.49 -0.73 -5.91
C PRO A 21 13.42 -0.95 -4.40
N LEU A 22 13.84 0.06 -3.64
CA LEU A 22 13.82 0.01 -2.17
C LEU A 22 12.44 -0.49 -1.72
N PRO A 23 12.36 -1.58 -0.94
CA PRO A 23 11.08 -2.11 -0.50
C PRO A 23 10.38 -1.03 0.32
N ARG A 24 9.20 -0.64 -0.14
CA ARG A 24 8.43 0.42 0.49
C ARG A 24 7.73 -0.17 1.71
N SER A 25 7.94 0.43 2.88
CA SER A 25 7.25 -0.02 4.08
C SER A 25 5.75 0.27 3.97
N VAL A 26 4.93 -0.51 4.68
CA VAL A 26 3.49 -0.23 4.84
C VAL A 26 3.27 1.21 5.27
N PHE A 27 4.10 1.71 6.21
CA PHE A 27 4.06 3.10 6.64
C PHE A 27 4.27 4.07 5.48
N ALA A 28 5.35 3.93 4.72
CA ALA A 28 5.66 4.83 3.60
C ALA A 28 4.61 4.76 2.48
N GLN A 29 3.98 3.60 2.28
CA GLN A 29 2.89 3.44 1.32
C GLN A 29 1.64 4.20 1.76
N VAL A 30 1.15 3.92 2.98
CA VAL A 30 -0.05 4.55 3.53
C VAL A 30 0.16 6.05 3.72
N ALA A 31 1.32 6.47 4.23
CA ALA A 31 1.70 7.87 4.39
C ALA A 31 1.61 8.64 3.07
N ALA A 32 2.09 8.06 1.97
CA ALA A 32 2.03 8.70 0.67
C ALA A 32 0.59 8.83 0.17
N ILE A 33 -0.29 7.87 0.44
CA ILE A 33 -1.71 7.98 0.09
C ILE A 33 -2.39 9.07 0.94
N VAL A 34 -2.15 9.06 2.25
CA VAL A 34 -2.66 10.08 3.19
C VAL A 34 -2.27 11.49 2.76
N GLN A 35 -1.02 11.67 2.32
CA GLN A 35 -0.53 12.95 1.83
C GLN A 35 -1.10 13.30 0.44
N GLN A 36 -1.09 12.36 -0.50
CA GLN A 36 -1.45 12.61 -1.89
C GLN A 36 -2.95 12.89 -2.08
N TYR A 37 -3.80 12.24 -1.26
CA TYR A 37 -5.25 12.42 -1.29
C TYR A 37 -5.75 13.34 -0.18
N ASP A 38 -4.84 14.02 0.51
CA ASP A 38 -5.13 14.91 1.63
C ASP A 38 -6.10 14.32 2.68
N LEU A 39 -5.99 13.02 2.98
CA LEU A 39 -6.89 12.32 3.89
C LEU A 39 -6.86 12.89 5.32
N ASP A 40 -8.01 12.97 5.95
CA ASP A 40 -8.16 13.41 7.34
C ASP A 40 -8.70 12.28 8.25
N ARG A 41 -9.05 12.63 9.49
CA ARG A 41 -9.56 11.65 10.46
C ARG A 41 -10.95 11.11 10.11
N ASP A 42 -11.72 11.78 9.26
CA ASP A 42 -13.06 11.29 8.88
C ASP A 42 -12.94 10.03 8.02
N PHE A 43 -11.82 9.88 7.30
CA PHE A 43 -11.49 8.66 6.58
C PHE A 43 -11.47 7.41 7.50
N ILE A 44 -11.08 7.53 8.77
CA ILE A 44 -11.12 6.40 9.71
C ILE A 44 -12.57 5.91 9.93
N GLN A 45 -13.54 6.83 9.95
CA GLN A 45 -14.95 6.44 10.10
C GLN A 45 -15.47 5.75 8.85
N GLN A 46 -15.00 6.16 7.66
CA GLN A 46 -15.32 5.48 6.40
C GLN A 46 -14.74 4.07 6.36
N LEU A 47 -13.51 3.86 6.86
CA LEU A 47 -12.90 2.53 6.94
C LEU A 47 -13.66 1.54 7.83
N LYS A 48 -14.45 2.02 8.80
CA LYS A 48 -15.30 1.17 9.66
C LYS A 48 -16.56 0.67 8.95
N LYS A 49 -16.97 1.36 7.87
CA LYS A 49 -18.17 1.05 7.08
C LYS A 49 -17.76 0.73 5.65
N PRO A 50 -17.33 -0.50 5.34
CA PRO A 50 -16.80 -0.84 4.02
C PRO A 50 -17.81 -0.58 2.89
N GLU A 51 -19.11 -0.71 3.16
CA GLU A 51 -20.20 -0.35 2.23
C GLU A 51 -20.30 1.14 1.90
N SER A 52 -19.72 2.01 2.73
CA SER A 52 -19.72 3.47 2.52
C SER A 52 -18.54 3.97 1.68
N LEU A 53 -17.54 3.11 1.42
CA LEU A 53 -16.35 3.46 0.62
C LEU A 53 -16.70 3.82 -0.83
N ASP A 54 -17.91 3.51 -1.29
CA ASP A 54 -18.42 3.88 -2.62
C ASP A 54 -19.08 5.27 -2.70
N VAL A 55 -19.31 5.99 -1.59
CA VAL A 55 -20.21 7.17 -1.60
C VAL A 55 -19.49 8.53 -1.47
N GLY A 56 -18.24 8.57 -0.99
CA GLY A 56 -17.56 9.84 -0.68
C GLY A 56 -16.30 10.16 -1.49
N LEU A 57 -15.64 9.16 -2.08
CA LEU A 57 -14.39 9.35 -2.82
C LEU A 57 -14.71 9.64 -4.29
N GLN A 58 -15.27 10.82 -4.56
CA GLN A 58 -15.39 11.27 -5.94
C GLN A 58 -13.99 11.27 -6.61
N PRO A 59 -13.88 10.83 -7.88
CA PRO A 59 -12.62 10.76 -8.63
C PRO A 59 -12.00 12.13 -8.96
N ASN A 60 -12.53 13.22 -8.41
CA ASN A 60 -12.26 14.60 -8.83
C ASN A 60 -10.87 15.15 -8.42
N ALA A 61 -10.05 14.33 -7.80
CA ALA A 61 -8.62 14.58 -7.74
C ALA A 61 -7.92 13.22 -7.70
N THR A 62 -7.97 12.48 -8.81
CA THR A 62 -6.98 11.41 -9.00
C THR A 62 -5.65 12.12 -9.16
N PRO A 63 -4.78 12.15 -8.14
CA PRO A 63 -3.56 12.94 -8.24
C PRO A 63 -2.70 12.18 -9.25
N SER A 64 -2.54 12.75 -10.44
CA SER A 64 -1.87 12.12 -11.56
C SER A 64 -0.37 12.11 -11.27
N GLY A 65 0.09 11.09 -10.54
CA GLY A 65 1.45 11.02 -10.04
C GLY A 65 1.73 9.73 -9.31
N ARG A 66 2.97 9.24 -9.42
CA ARG A 66 3.45 8.14 -8.60
C ARG A 66 3.48 8.60 -7.13
N LEU A 67 2.98 7.76 -6.23
CA LEU A 67 3.03 8.00 -4.78
C LEU A 67 4.46 8.33 -4.33
N SER A 68 4.63 9.44 -3.60
CA SER A 68 5.93 9.93 -3.13
C SER A 68 6.72 8.89 -2.35
N LEU A 69 7.90 8.49 -2.83
CA LEU A 69 8.75 7.46 -2.20
C LEU A 69 9.10 7.77 -0.74
N PHE A 70 9.21 9.07 -0.41
CA PHE A 70 9.56 9.56 0.93
C PHE A 70 8.55 10.64 1.34
N PRO A 71 7.37 10.24 1.84
CA PRO A 71 6.34 11.20 2.25
C PRO A 71 6.81 11.98 3.49
N LEU A 72 6.77 13.30 3.39
CA LEU A 72 7.08 14.21 4.49
C LEU A 72 5.76 14.64 5.15
N LEU A 73 5.45 14.04 6.30
CA LEU A 73 4.16 14.23 6.96
C LEU A 73 4.24 15.30 8.04
N THR A 74 3.15 16.07 8.17
CA THR A 74 2.87 16.81 9.40
C THR A 74 2.55 15.84 10.54
N TRP A 75 2.66 16.30 11.80
CA TRP A 75 2.31 15.48 12.96
C TRP A 75 0.88 14.90 12.88
N LYS A 76 -0.09 15.70 12.41
CA LYS A 76 -1.48 15.24 12.22
C LYS A 76 -1.58 14.09 11.23
N LYS A 77 -0.90 14.19 10.08
CA LYS A 77 -0.91 13.17 9.02
C LYS A 77 -0.13 11.92 9.44
N TYR A 78 0.94 12.09 10.23
CA TYR A 78 1.68 10.98 10.85
C TYR A 78 0.78 10.16 11.78
N GLN A 79 0.08 10.82 12.70
CA GLN A 79 -0.87 10.16 13.61
C GLN A 79 -1.96 9.42 12.85
N LEU A 80 -2.55 10.07 11.84
CA LEU A 80 -3.57 9.45 10.99
C LEU A 80 -3.04 8.21 10.27
N THR A 81 -1.81 8.26 9.75
CA THR A 81 -1.16 7.11 9.08
C THR A 81 -1.04 5.93 10.04
N GLN A 82 -0.59 6.17 11.28
CA GLN A 82 -0.51 5.11 12.29
C GLN A 82 -1.89 4.54 12.63
N GLU A 83 -2.91 5.40 12.75
CA GLU A 83 -4.28 4.99 13.04
C GLU A 83 -4.87 4.12 11.91
N ILE A 84 -4.66 4.49 10.65
CA ILE A 84 -5.08 3.69 9.48
C ILE A 84 -4.42 2.31 9.50
N ILE A 85 -3.10 2.25 9.74
CA ILE A 85 -2.35 1.00 9.77
C ILE A 85 -2.82 0.11 10.93
N THR A 86 -3.06 0.70 12.09
CA THR A 86 -3.55 -0.02 13.28
C THR A 86 -4.96 -0.59 13.03
N HIS A 87 -5.83 0.22 12.42
CA HIS A 87 -7.22 -0.18 12.14
C HIS A 87 -7.32 -1.23 11.02
N SER A 88 -6.50 -1.09 9.98
CA SER A 88 -6.61 -1.88 8.75
C SER A 88 -5.57 -2.98 8.66
N GLY A 89 -4.74 -3.17 9.69
CA GLY A 89 -3.53 -3.99 9.69
C GLY A 89 -3.69 -5.31 8.96
N ASN A 90 -3.13 -5.40 7.76
CA ASN A 90 -3.07 -6.61 6.96
C ASN A 90 -1.85 -6.55 6.03
N PRO A 91 -1.32 -7.72 5.57
CA PRO A 91 -0.14 -7.77 4.71
C PRO A 91 -0.31 -7.05 3.36
N TYR A 92 -1.53 -6.86 2.87
CA TYR A 92 -1.78 -6.28 1.56
C TYR A 92 -1.77 -4.75 1.54
N LEU A 93 -1.69 -4.09 2.71
CA LEU A 93 -1.57 -2.63 2.80
C LEU A 93 -0.34 -2.07 2.07
N MET A 94 0.72 -2.86 1.90
CA MET A 94 1.91 -2.41 1.16
C MET A 94 1.67 -2.28 -0.36
N TYR A 95 0.58 -2.86 -0.87
CA TYR A 95 0.26 -2.89 -2.31
C TYR A 95 -0.85 -1.91 -2.72
N VAL A 96 -1.48 -1.24 -1.76
CA VAL A 96 -2.60 -0.32 -2.00
C VAL A 96 -2.14 0.94 -2.72
N ARG A 97 -2.91 1.44 -3.69
CA ARG A 97 -2.56 2.59 -4.53
C ARG A 97 -3.50 3.78 -4.36
N SER A 98 -4.61 3.59 -3.64
CA SER A 98 -5.64 4.60 -3.42
C SER A 98 -6.28 4.46 -2.04
N PRO A 99 -7.00 5.48 -1.54
CA PRO A 99 -7.75 5.38 -0.28
C PRO A 99 -8.78 4.25 -0.31
N ARG A 100 -9.45 4.04 -1.46
CA ARG A 100 -10.39 2.92 -1.65
C ARG A 100 -9.69 1.58 -1.43
N GLU A 101 -8.48 1.41 -1.96
CA GLU A 101 -7.72 0.18 -1.81
C GLU A 101 -7.27 -0.10 -0.39
N ILE A 102 -7.11 0.92 0.47
CA ILE A 102 -6.85 0.70 1.90
C ILE A 102 -8.00 -0.11 2.51
N GLY A 103 -9.26 0.27 2.25
CA GLY A 103 -10.42 -0.48 2.72
C GLY A 103 -10.56 -1.85 2.06
N LEU A 104 -10.39 -1.92 0.74
CA LEU A 104 -10.49 -3.17 -0.01
C LEU A 104 -9.40 -4.19 0.36
N SER A 105 -8.21 -3.75 0.79
CA SER A 105 -7.12 -4.66 1.18
C SER A 105 -7.51 -5.59 2.33
N ARG A 106 -8.30 -5.08 3.28
CA ARG A 106 -8.83 -5.86 4.39
C ARG A 106 -9.83 -6.90 3.89
N ILE A 107 -10.76 -6.50 3.01
CA ILE A 107 -11.74 -7.41 2.40
C ILE A 107 -11.00 -8.52 1.64
N LEU A 108 -10.02 -8.15 0.82
CA LEU A 108 -9.21 -9.09 0.05
C LEU A 108 -8.53 -10.11 0.97
N TYR A 109 -7.94 -9.66 2.07
CA TYR A 109 -7.30 -10.54 3.05
C TYR A 109 -8.26 -11.55 3.70
N HIS A 110 -9.53 -11.17 3.91
CA HIS A 110 -10.55 -12.10 4.41
C HIS A 110 -11.06 -13.06 3.32
N LEU A 111 -11.03 -12.64 2.05
CA LEU A 111 -11.42 -13.48 0.92
C LEU A 111 -10.35 -14.52 0.56
N ASP A 112 -9.10 -14.09 0.53
CA ASP A 112 -7.93 -14.93 0.29
C ASP A 112 -6.68 -14.30 0.92
N ALA A 113 -6.15 -14.93 1.97
CA ALA A 113 -4.94 -14.53 2.67
C ALA A 113 -3.64 -15.09 2.05
N SER A 114 -3.73 -15.92 1.02
CA SER A 114 -2.62 -16.65 0.40
C SER A 114 -2.06 -16.01 -0.88
N ILE A 115 -2.56 -14.81 -1.26
CA ILE A 115 -2.12 -14.10 -2.46
C ILE A 115 -0.64 -13.73 -2.35
N SER A 116 0.13 -14.12 -3.37
CA SER A 116 1.57 -13.84 -3.45
C SER A 116 1.86 -12.39 -3.81
N ALA A 117 3.02 -11.89 -3.40
CA ALA A 117 3.51 -10.55 -3.74
C ALA A 117 3.53 -10.29 -5.26
N GLU A 118 3.95 -11.28 -6.05
CA GLU A 118 4.05 -11.20 -7.51
C GLU A 118 2.70 -10.92 -8.20
N THR A 119 1.60 -11.29 -7.55
CA THR A 119 0.25 -11.02 -8.08
C THR A 119 -0.03 -9.52 -8.10
N PHE A 120 0.47 -8.77 -7.11
CA PHE A 120 0.28 -7.32 -6.99
C PHE A 120 1.13 -6.49 -7.98
N ASP A 121 2.08 -7.13 -8.66
CA ASP A 121 2.82 -6.51 -9.77
C ASP A 121 1.93 -6.35 -11.01
N ARG A 122 0.99 -7.28 -11.20
CA ARG A 122 0.13 -7.36 -12.39
C ARG A 122 -1.28 -6.83 -12.14
N GLN A 123 -1.79 -7.00 -10.92
CA GLN A 123 -3.15 -6.69 -10.57
C GLN A 123 -3.21 -5.76 -9.36
N THR A 124 -4.20 -4.89 -9.37
CA THR A 124 -4.52 -4.01 -8.24
C THR A 124 -5.32 -4.77 -7.17
N VAL A 125 -5.33 -4.23 -5.95
CA VAL A 125 -6.17 -4.77 -4.86
C VAL A 125 -7.64 -4.79 -5.29
N THR A 126 -8.08 -3.76 -6.02
CA THR A 126 -9.45 -3.66 -6.53
C THR A 126 -9.80 -4.81 -7.48
N GLU A 127 -8.96 -5.06 -8.48
CA GLU A 127 -9.17 -6.15 -9.45
C GLU A 127 -9.21 -7.52 -8.78
N LEU A 128 -8.34 -7.74 -7.80
CA LEU A 128 -8.28 -8.99 -7.05
C LEU A 128 -9.55 -9.22 -6.21
N VAL A 129 -10.07 -8.18 -5.56
CA VAL A 129 -11.35 -8.29 -4.84
C VAL A 129 -12.48 -8.67 -5.79
N VAL A 130 -12.58 -8.01 -6.94
CA VAL A 130 -13.62 -8.30 -7.95
C VAL A 130 -13.51 -9.75 -8.42
N ALA A 131 -12.31 -10.21 -8.78
CA ALA A 131 -12.10 -11.59 -9.22
C ALA A 131 -12.53 -12.63 -8.17
N ARG A 132 -12.22 -12.40 -6.88
CA ARG A 132 -12.57 -13.32 -5.79
C ARG A 132 -14.05 -13.31 -5.43
N LEU A 133 -14.71 -12.16 -5.55
CA LEU A 133 -16.16 -12.07 -5.36
C LEU A 133 -16.93 -12.75 -6.49
N SER A 134 -16.45 -12.65 -7.73
CA SER A 134 -17.05 -13.35 -8.88
C SER A 134 -16.90 -14.86 -8.77
N ALA A 135 -15.71 -15.35 -8.40
CA ALA A 135 -15.44 -16.79 -8.26
C ALA A 135 -16.19 -17.48 -7.10
N ARG A 136 -16.83 -16.73 -6.19
CA ARG A 136 -17.68 -17.28 -5.11
C ARG A 136 -19.16 -17.39 -5.48
N LYS A 137 -19.57 -16.78 -6.61
CA LYS A 137 -20.96 -16.81 -7.09
C LYS A 137 -21.22 -17.95 -8.08
N GLU A 138 -20.16 -18.64 -8.49
CA GLU A 138 -20.18 -19.89 -9.27
C GLU A 138 -20.09 -21.09 -8.33
#